data_AF-A0A9D4WIV7-F1
#
_entry.id   AF-A0A9D4WIV7-F1
#
_cell.length_a   1.000
_cell.length_b   1.000
_cell.length_c   1.000
_cell.angle_alpha   90.00
_cell.angle_beta   90.00
_cell.angle_gamma   90.00
#
_symmetry.space_group_name_H-M   'P 1'
#
loop_
_entity.id
_entity.type
_entity.pdbx_description
1 polymer ?
#
loop_
_entity_poly.entity_id
_entity_poly.type
_entity_poly.pdbx_seq_one_letter_code
_entity_poly.pdbx_strand_id
1 'polypeptide(L)'
;RQKSSRADSERLKEAANINKSLSTLGLVIMTLVDLAHGKPRHVPYRDSRLTFLLQDSLGGNSKTMIIANVSPSICSANETLSTLKFAQRAKLIQNNAKVNEDASGDISALQWQIQQLKGQLSFLTKNKVFPPLVSNLE
;
A
#
# COMPACT_ATOMS: atom_id res chain seq x y z
N ARG A 1 9.23 12.20 -20.60
CA ARG A 1 9.80 13.50 -20.14
C ARG A 1 11.17 13.23 -19.52
N GLN A 2 12.22 13.08 -20.32
CA GLN A 2 13.61 12.98 -19.83
C GLN A 2 14.50 13.52 -20.95
N LYS A 3 14.88 14.80 -20.85
CA LYS A 3 15.84 15.39 -21.78
C LYS A 3 16.60 16.52 -21.09
N SER A 4 17.56 16.14 -20.23
CA SER A 4 18.83 16.83 -19.99
C SER A 4 19.41 16.36 -18.65
N SER A 5 20.47 15.57 -18.69
CA SER A 5 21.70 15.77 -17.89
C SER A 5 22.47 14.46 -17.76
N ARG A 6 23.74 14.50 -18.17
CA ARG A 6 24.79 13.54 -17.80
C ARG A 6 25.13 13.74 -16.32
N ALA A 7 24.20 13.42 -15.41
CA ALA A 7 24.45 13.42 -13.97
C ALA A 7 24.29 12.00 -13.44
N ASP A 8 25.46 11.38 -13.22
CA ASP A 8 25.79 10.30 -12.29
C ASP A 8 24.67 9.31 -11.95
N SER A 9 24.88 8.06 -12.38
CA SER A 9 24.04 6.85 -12.18
C SER A 9 23.17 6.83 -10.92
N GLU A 10 23.67 7.28 -9.77
CA GLU A 10 22.91 7.35 -8.50
C GLU A 10 21.76 8.38 -8.52
N ARG A 11 21.95 9.58 -9.09
CA ARG A 11 20.87 10.57 -9.25
C ARG A 11 19.81 10.08 -10.23
N LEU A 12 20.22 9.33 -11.26
CA LEU A 12 19.30 8.69 -12.19
C LEU A 12 18.48 7.60 -11.50
N LYS A 13 19.10 6.76 -10.67
CA LYS A 13 18.41 5.74 -9.85
C LYS A 13 17.44 6.38 -8.86
N GLU A 14 17.85 7.46 -8.19
CA GLU A 14 17.00 8.20 -7.26
C GLU A 14 15.80 8.81 -7.98
N ALA A 15 16.02 9.54 -9.08
CA ALA A 15 14.95 10.10 -9.89
C ALA A 15 14.01 9.03 -10.45
N ALA A 16 14.55 7.86 -10.85
CA ALA A 16 13.74 6.73 -11.28
C ALA A 16 12.87 6.18 -10.14
N ASN A 17 13.42 6.06 -8.93
CA ASN A 17 12.68 5.57 -7.76
C ASN A 17 11.60 6.56 -7.28
N ILE A 18 11.86 7.87 -7.34
CA ILE A 18 10.86 8.91 -7.04
C ILE A 18 9.70 8.84 -8.04
N ASN A 19 10.00 8.74 -9.33
CA ASN A 19 8.97 8.63 -10.34
C ASN A 19 8.21 7.31 -10.26
N LYS A 20 8.87 6.22 -9.83
CA LYS A 20 8.23 4.93 -9.59
C LYS A 20 7.17 5.05 -8.48
N SER A 21 7.53 5.56 -7.30
CA SER A 21 6.59 5.66 -6.18
C SER A 21 5.39 6.58 -6.50
N LEU A 22 5.62 7.72 -7.16
CA LEU A 22 4.55 8.62 -7.58
C LEU A 22 3.64 8.01 -8.67
N SER A 23 4.22 7.27 -9.61
CA SER A 23 3.44 6.57 -10.65
C SER A 23 2.58 5.46 -10.04
N THR A 24 3.17 4.65 -9.14
CA THR A 24 2.44 3.62 -8.40
C THR A 24 1.34 4.23 -7.55
N LEU A 25 1.58 5.36 -6.89
CA LEU A 25 0.55 6.08 -6.14
C LEU A 25 -0.62 6.48 -7.06
N GLY A 26 -0.34 7.04 -8.24
CA GLY A 26 -1.38 7.35 -9.23
C GLY A 26 -2.20 6.13 -9.65
N LEU A 27 -1.54 4.97 -9.83
CA LEU A 27 -2.21 3.71 -10.17
C LEU A 27 -3.09 3.20 -9.03
N VAL A 28 -2.59 3.21 -7.78
CA VAL A 28 -3.35 2.81 -6.59
C VAL A 28 -4.62 3.63 -6.46
N ILE A 29 -4.54 4.96 -6.61
CA ILE A 29 -5.70 5.84 -6.54
C ILE A 29 -6.71 5.52 -7.64
N MET A 30 -6.25 5.34 -8.89
CA MET A 30 -7.15 5.01 -10.00
C MET A 30 -7.87 3.68 -9.75
N THR A 31 -7.16 2.68 -9.27
CA THR A 31 -7.72 1.36 -8.95
C THR A 31 -8.74 1.47 -7.81
N LEU A 32 -8.43 2.23 -6.74
CA LEU A 32 -9.37 2.44 -5.63
C LEU A 32 -10.67 3.11 -6.06
N VAL A 33 -10.60 4.08 -6.97
CA VAL A 33 -11.80 4.70 -7.55
C VAL A 33 -12.61 3.69 -8.36
N ASP A 34 -11.96 2.83 -9.15
CA ASP A 34 -12.64 1.75 -9.87
C ASP A 34 -13.33 0.75 -8.92
N LEU A 35 -12.70 0.41 -7.78
CA LEU A 35 -13.30 -0.42 -6.75
C LEU A 35 -14.54 0.24 -6.13
N ALA A 36 -14.48 1.54 -5.85
CA ALA A 36 -15.62 2.30 -5.33
C ALA A 36 -16.81 2.32 -6.31
N HIS A 37 -16.55 2.16 -7.61
CA HIS A 37 -17.56 2.00 -8.66
C HIS A 37 -17.97 0.53 -8.90
N GLY A 38 -17.59 -0.39 -8.02
CA GLY A 38 -18.00 -1.79 -8.06
C GLY A 38 -17.21 -2.66 -9.05
N LYS A 39 -16.08 -2.18 -9.59
CA LYS A 39 -15.20 -3.00 -10.44
C LYS A 39 -14.17 -3.72 -9.57
N PRO A 40 -14.27 -5.05 -9.39
CA PRO A 40 -13.29 -5.78 -8.59
C PRO A 40 -11.92 -5.74 -9.27
N ARG A 41 -10.92 -5.17 -8.59
CA ARG A 41 -9.51 -5.18 -9.02
C ARG A 41 -8.60 -5.34 -7.82
N HIS A 42 -7.42 -5.92 -8.06
CA HIS A 42 -6.35 -5.92 -7.07
C HIS A 42 -5.67 -4.56 -7.01
N VAL A 43 -5.53 -3.99 -5.80
CA VAL A 43 -4.84 -2.70 -5.59
C VAL A 43 -3.33 -2.95 -5.36
N PRO A 44 -2.44 -2.41 -6.21
CA PRO A 44 -1.01 -2.76 -6.19
C PRO A 44 -0.21 -1.95 -5.16
N TYR A 45 -0.56 -2.03 -3.86
CA TYR A 45 0.17 -1.31 -2.81
C TYR A 45 1.65 -1.71 -2.72
N ARG A 46 1.97 -2.97 -3.06
CA ARG A 46 3.33 -3.55 -2.92
C ARG A 46 4.31 -3.12 -4.02
N ASP A 47 3.84 -2.50 -5.10
CA ASP A 47 4.68 -2.11 -6.23
C ASP A 47 5.66 -0.97 -5.87
N SER A 48 5.39 -0.25 -4.79
CA SER A 48 6.31 0.74 -4.20
C SER A 48 6.28 0.71 -2.67
N ARG A 49 7.42 1.01 -2.04
CA ARG A 49 7.49 1.13 -0.56
C ARG A 49 6.56 2.23 -0.03
N LEU A 50 6.41 3.33 -0.77
CA LEU A 50 5.56 4.45 -0.38
C LEU A 50 4.10 4.03 -0.28
N THR A 51 3.56 3.39 -1.32
CA THR A 51 2.17 2.93 -1.35
C THR A 51 1.93 1.78 -0.37
N PHE A 52 2.95 0.98 -0.08
CA PHE A 52 2.87 -0.05 0.95
C PHE A 52 2.74 0.55 2.35
N LEU A 53 3.56 1.55 2.68
CA LEU A 53 3.47 2.25 3.96
C LEU A 53 2.16 3.04 4.12
N LEU A 54 1.65 3.58 3.02
CA LEU A 54 0.41 4.37 3.01
C LEU A 54 -0.86 3.55 2.74
N GLN A 55 -0.77 2.22 2.75
CA GLN A 55 -1.90 1.34 2.43
C GLN A 55 -3.13 1.66 3.30
N ASP A 56 -2.95 1.85 4.60
CA ASP A 56 -4.05 2.19 5.51
C ASP A 56 -4.63 3.58 5.24
N SER A 57 -3.81 4.51 4.74
CA SER A 57 -4.22 5.87 4.38
C SER A 57 -4.99 5.93 3.06
N LEU A 58 -4.87 4.91 2.21
CA LEU A 58 -5.44 4.91 0.86
C LEU A 58 -6.40 3.73 0.72
N GLY A 59 -7.66 3.90 1.14
CA GLY A 59 -8.70 2.86 1.10
C GLY A 59 -8.75 1.95 2.33
N GLY A 60 -7.97 2.24 3.37
CA GLY A 60 -7.89 1.44 4.59
C GLY A 60 -8.49 2.13 5.83
N ASN A 61 -7.96 1.76 7.00
CA ASN A 61 -8.39 2.28 8.29
C ASN A 61 -7.64 3.56 8.68
N SER A 62 -8.00 4.68 8.06
CA SER A 62 -7.39 5.98 8.37
C SER A 62 -8.28 7.15 7.95
N LYS A 63 -8.23 8.25 8.72
CA LYS A 63 -8.79 9.55 8.31
C LYS A 63 -7.71 10.31 7.55
N THR A 64 -7.79 10.29 6.22
CA THR A 64 -6.71 10.79 5.37
C THR A 64 -7.05 12.13 4.73
N MET A 65 -6.08 13.05 4.75
CA MET A 65 -6.13 14.34 4.07
C MET A 65 -4.95 14.44 3.09
N ILE A 66 -5.21 14.92 1.88
CA ILE A 66 -4.18 15.16 0.86
C ILE A 66 -4.15 16.65 0.54
N ILE A 67 -2.97 17.26 0.66
CA ILE A 67 -2.73 18.67 0.31
C ILE A 67 -2.08 18.70 -1.07
N ALA A 68 -2.74 19.35 -2.02
CA ALA A 68 -2.26 19.49 -3.39
C ALA A 68 -1.57 20.84 -3.59
N ASN A 69 -0.23 20.85 -3.49
CA ASN A 69 0.56 22.06 -3.71
C ASN A 69 0.70 22.37 -5.21
N VAL A 70 0.32 23.58 -5.61
CA VAL A 70 0.36 24.03 -7.01
C VAL A 70 1.01 25.40 -7.13
N SER A 71 1.58 25.68 -8.30
CA SER A 71 2.16 26.99 -8.62
C SER A 71 1.17 27.81 -9.46
N PRO A 72 0.99 29.11 -9.16
CA PRO A 72 0.17 30.01 -9.98
C PRO A 72 0.87 30.45 -11.28
N SER A 73 2.15 30.13 -11.46
CA SER A 73 2.92 30.54 -12.64
C SER A 73 2.46 29.84 -13.92
N ILE A 74 2.35 30.60 -15.02
CA ILE A 74 2.00 30.07 -16.35
C ILE A 74 2.99 28.99 -16.84
N CYS A 75 4.27 29.13 -16.49
CA CYS A 75 5.30 28.15 -16.85
C CYS A 75 5.04 26.77 -16.22
N SER A 76 4.28 26.73 -15.12
CA SER A 76 3.91 25.52 -14.40
C SER A 76 2.48 25.04 -14.70
N ALA A 77 1.75 25.69 -15.63
CA ALA A 77 0.33 25.41 -15.87
C ALA A 77 0.02 23.92 -16.13
N ASN A 78 0.88 23.25 -16.92
CA ASN A 78 0.71 21.82 -17.21
C ASN A 78 0.89 20.93 -15.98
N GLU A 79 1.83 21.25 -15.10
CA GLU A 79 2.03 20.51 -13.85
C GLU A 79 0.91 20.78 -12.87
N THR A 80 0.52 22.05 -12.72
CA THR A 80 -0.62 22.46 -11.90
C THR A 80 -1.89 21.72 -12.32
N LEU A 81 -2.18 21.63 -13.62
CA LEU A 81 -3.32 20.86 -14.13
C LEU A 81 -3.20 19.36 -13.80
N SER A 82 -2.01 18.79 -13.90
CA SER A 82 -1.76 17.38 -13.59
C SER A 82 -1.99 17.08 -12.09
N THR A 83 -1.50 17.96 -11.21
CA THR A 83 -1.72 17.89 -9.76
C THR A 83 -3.20 18.05 -9.40
N LEU A 84 -3.92 18.97 -10.03
CA LEU A 84 -5.36 19.14 -9.79
C LEU A 84 -6.17 17.93 -10.25
N LYS A 85 -5.84 17.34 -11.41
CA LYS A 85 -6.47 16.09 -11.87
C LYS A 85 -6.20 14.92 -10.92
N PHE A 86 -4.99 14.87 -10.36
CA PHE A 86 -4.65 13.89 -9.31
C PHE A 86 -5.51 14.10 -8.06
N ALA A 87 -5.59 15.33 -7.55
CA ALA A 87 -6.39 15.66 -6.38
C ALA A 87 -7.89 15.35 -6.58
N GLN A 88 -8.43 15.63 -7.78
CA GLN A 88 -9.81 15.30 -8.14
C GLN A 88 -10.09 13.79 -8.04
N ARG A 89 -9.17 12.93 -8.50
CA ARG A 89 -9.30 11.47 -8.35
C ARG A 89 -9.14 11.04 -6.90
N ALA A 90 -8.16 11.60 -6.21
CA ALA A 90 -7.87 11.25 -4.82
C ALA A 90 -9.05 11.58 -3.88
N LYS A 91 -9.82 12.63 -4.18
CA LYS A 91 -11.05 13.00 -3.47
C LYS A 91 -12.11 11.88 -3.47
N LEU A 92 -12.09 10.99 -4.45
CA LEU A 92 -13.08 9.91 -4.60
C LEU A 92 -12.71 8.65 -3.81
N ILE A 93 -11.52 8.59 -3.21
CA ILE A 93 -11.11 7.45 -2.38
C ILE A 93 -11.98 7.40 -1.14
N GLN A 94 -12.54 6.23 -0.85
CA GLN A 94 -13.32 5.98 0.35
C GLN A 94 -12.47 5.16 1.33
N ASN A 95 -12.18 5.76 2.48
CA ASN A 95 -11.54 5.05 3.59
C ASN A 95 -12.60 4.55 4.58
N ASN A 96 -12.33 3.41 5.21
CA ASN A 96 -13.17 2.85 6.26
C ASN A 96 -12.48 3.00 7.62
N ALA A 97 -12.47 4.23 8.13
CA ALA A 97 -11.86 4.55 9.41
C ALA A 97 -12.71 3.99 10.57
N LYS A 98 -12.12 3.11 11.36
CA LYS A 98 -12.66 2.51 12.57
C LYS A 98 -11.78 2.87 13.76
N VAL A 99 -12.40 2.97 14.95
CA VAL A 99 -11.63 3.17 16.18
C VAL A 99 -10.77 1.93 16.39
N ASN A 100 -9.46 2.14 16.52
CA ASN A 100 -8.54 1.09 16.94
C ASN A 100 -8.73 0.92 18.45
N GLU A 101 -9.59 -0.01 18.84
CA GLU A 101 -9.67 -0.42 20.24
C GLU A 101 -8.36 -1.12 20.60
N ASP A 102 -7.73 -0.71 21.70
CA ASP A 102 -6.49 -1.32 22.15
C ASP A 102 -6.70 -2.82 22.36
N ALA A 103 -5.88 -3.63 21.69
CA ALA A 103 -5.82 -5.08 21.86
C ALA A 103 -5.42 -5.53 23.29
N SER A 104 -5.30 -4.60 24.24
CA SER A 104 -5.17 -4.88 25.67
C SER A 104 -6.27 -5.81 26.18
N GLY A 105 -7.47 -5.78 25.59
CA GLY A 105 -8.54 -6.75 25.88
C GLY A 105 -8.33 -8.15 25.29
N ASP A 106 -7.43 -8.29 24.31
CA ASP A 106 -7.24 -9.50 23.50
C ASP A 106 -5.91 -10.21 23.79
N ILE A 107 -5.08 -9.67 24.69
CA ILE A 107 -3.84 -10.33 25.14
C ILE A 107 -4.14 -11.73 25.66
N SER A 108 -5.23 -11.90 26.42
CA SER A 108 -5.63 -13.21 26.94
C SER A 108 -6.08 -14.17 25.85
N ALA A 109 -6.82 -13.69 24.84
CA ALA A 109 -7.23 -14.52 23.70
C ALA A 109 -6.02 -14.92 22.84
N LEU A 110 -5.11 -13.98 22.57
CA LEU A 110 -3.86 -14.22 21.84
C LEU A 110 -2.95 -15.19 22.61
N GLN A 111 -2.82 -15.05 23.93
CA GLN A 111 -2.06 -15.98 24.77
C GLN A 111 -2.68 -17.39 24.75
N TRP A 112 -4.00 -17.49 24.83
CA TRP A 112 -4.72 -18.76 24.72
C TRP A 112 -4.48 -19.42 23.35
N GLN A 113 -4.55 -18.64 22.28
CA GLN A 113 -4.34 -19.12 20.91
C GLN A 113 -2.89 -19.57 20.70
N ILE A 114 -1.92 -18.85 21.27
CA ILE A 114 -0.51 -19.28 21.30
C ILE A 114 -0.36 -20.60 22.05
N GLN A 115 -1.04 -20.79 23.18
CA GLN A 115 -0.97 -22.03 23.95
C GLN A 115 -1.56 -23.22 23.20
N GLN A 116 -2.72 -23.04 22.53
CA GLN A 116 -3.33 -24.06 21.69
C GLN A 116 -2.43 -24.47 20.52
N LEU A 117 -1.88 -23.50 19.78
CA LEU A 117 -0.98 -23.76 18.66
C LEU A 117 0.29 -24.48 19.10
N LYS A 118 0.88 -24.10 20.25
CA LYS A 118 2.03 -24.82 20.84
C LYS A 118 1.68 -26.26 21.22
N GLY A 119 0.48 -26.50 21.74
CA GLY A 119 -0.01 -27.85 22.04
C GLY A 119 -0.15 -28.70 20.78
N GLN A 120 -0.78 -28.17 19.73
CA GLN A 120 -0.92 -28.84 18.44
C GLN A 120 0.44 -29.14 17.81
N LEU A 121 1.38 -28.19 17.82
CA LEU A 121 2.75 -28.40 17.35
C LEU A 121 3.46 -29.48 18.17
N SER A 122 3.32 -29.48 19.50
CA SER A 122 3.93 -30.52 20.33
C SER A 122 3.34 -31.90 20.06
N PHE A 123 2.05 -32.01 19.79
CA PHE A 123 1.40 -33.26 19.41
C PHE A 123 1.89 -33.77 18.05
N LEU A 124 1.91 -32.89 17.04
CA LEU A 124 2.39 -33.24 15.69
C LEU A 124 3.87 -33.62 15.69
N THR A 125 4.69 -32.91 16.46
CA THR A 125 6.14 -33.18 16.60
C THR A 125 6.41 -34.50 17.31
N LYS A 126 5.65 -34.83 18.37
CA LYS A 126 5.78 -36.13 19.08
C LYS A 126 5.28 -37.31 18.25
N ASN A 127 4.23 -37.12 17.47
CA ASN A 127 3.63 -38.19 16.66
C ASN A 127 4.27 -38.34 15.27
N LYS A 128 5.35 -37.60 14.95
CA LYS A 128 6.01 -37.57 13.62
C LYS A 128 5.03 -37.45 12.44
N VAL A 129 3.88 -36.82 12.65
CA VAL A 129 2.94 -36.50 11.57
C VAL A 129 3.42 -35.20 10.95
N PHE A 130 4.53 -35.28 10.21
CA PHE A 130 4.84 -34.21 9.26
C PHE A 130 3.77 -34.28 8.17
N PRO A 131 3.09 -33.17 7.84
CA PRO A 131 2.39 -33.12 6.56
C PRO A 131 3.42 -33.45 5.48
N PRO A 132 3.06 -34.22 4.44
CA PRO A 132 3.97 -34.46 3.33
C PRO A 132 4.46 -33.09 2.86
N LEU A 133 5.79 -32.89 2.91
CA LEU A 133 6.42 -31.73 2.30
C LEU A 133 5.88 -31.70 0.87
N VAL A 134 5.09 -30.67 0.56
CA VAL A 134 4.59 -30.48 -0.79
C VAL A 134 5.82 -30.23 -1.66
N SER A 135 6.30 -31.32 -2.26
CA SER A 135 7.28 -31.33 -3.32
C SER A 135 6.62 -30.80 -4.58
N ASN A 136 6.41 -29.49 -4.63
CA ASN A 136 6.17 -28.79 -5.88
C ASN A 136 7.45 -28.05 -6.25
N LEU A 137 8.40 -28.84 -6.73
CA LEU A 137 9.42 -28.46 -7.70
C LEU A 137 8.87 -28.91 -9.05
N GLU A 138 8.08 -28.04 -9.70
CA GLU A 138 8.03 -27.83 -11.16
C GLU A 138 7.70 -26.35 -11.39
#